data_AF-A0A6G7A2L8-F1
#
_entry.id   AF-A0A6G7A2L8-F1
#
_cell.length_a   1.000
_cell.length_b   1.000
_cell.length_c   1.000
_cell.angle_alpha   90.00
_cell.angle_beta   90.00
_cell.angle_gamma   90.00
#
_symmetry.space_group_name_H-M   'P 1'
#
loop_
_entity.id
_entity.type
_entity.pdbx_description
1 polymer ?
#
loop_
_entity_poly.entity_id
_entity_poly.type
_entity_poly.pdbx_seq_one_letter_code
_entity_poly.pdbx_strand_id
1 'polypeptide(L)'
;MDRPLRLLPLCGMLLLLPLPALANPAIDCAALGESASQEAGDYRPPLEAKVTGTGRLHFHSAPNPACVDKKLFVIPGDGLTVYASTENGWAQVMYIAKGGEDYTGWVEEQRLQFAGHYGRAQLPAEVTTFLQRHEECLHFAGEEPYDAERRAELEKATKTCIGLDRQLASLREQYKDDAEVIQALAPLENLE
;
A
#
# COMPACT_ATOMS: atom_id res chain seq x y z
N MET A 1 -15.60 88.43 26.92
CA MET A 1 -14.90 87.61 25.92
C MET A 1 -14.71 86.27 26.58
N ASP A 2 -15.38 85.22 26.10
CA ASP A 2 -14.89 83.83 26.12
C ASP A 2 -15.94 82.95 25.42
N ARG A 3 -15.51 82.28 24.34
CA ARG A 3 -16.34 81.47 23.44
C ARG A 3 -16.45 80.03 23.98
N PRO A 4 -17.64 79.43 24.07
CA PRO A 4 -17.75 77.98 24.23
C PRO A 4 -17.88 77.28 22.86
N LEU A 5 -17.08 76.21 22.74
CA LEU A 5 -16.95 75.26 21.64
C LEU A 5 -18.30 74.66 21.21
N ARG A 6 -18.47 74.48 19.90
CA ARG A 6 -19.54 73.66 19.31
C ARG A 6 -19.07 72.20 19.22
N LEU A 7 -19.82 71.28 19.83
CA LEU A 7 -19.78 69.86 19.49
C LEU A 7 -20.73 69.60 18.31
N LEU A 8 -20.23 68.97 17.25
CA LEU A 8 -21.03 68.40 16.16
C LEU A 8 -21.14 66.89 16.36
N PRO A 9 -22.32 66.28 16.15
CA PRO A 9 -22.52 64.84 16.33
C PRO A 9 -21.97 64.10 15.10
N LEU A 10 -21.06 63.14 15.33
CA LEU A 10 -20.66 62.18 14.30
C LEU A 10 -21.79 61.15 14.13
N CYS A 11 -22.52 61.23 13.03
CA CYS A 11 -23.42 60.18 12.58
C CYS A 11 -22.56 59.04 12.00
N GLY A 12 -22.47 57.92 12.71
CA GLY A 12 -21.72 56.74 12.28
C GLY A 12 -22.41 56.02 11.12
N MET A 13 -21.85 56.16 9.91
CA MET A 13 -22.26 55.37 8.75
C MET A 13 -21.43 54.08 8.72
N LEU A 14 -22.02 52.99 9.21
CA LEU A 14 -21.41 51.66 9.20
C LEU A 14 -21.48 51.09 7.76
N LEU A 15 -20.38 51.20 7.02
CA LEU A 15 -20.22 50.58 5.70
C LEU A 15 -20.03 49.06 5.86
N LEU A 16 -21.06 48.28 5.58
CA LEU A 16 -20.98 46.83 5.38
C LEU A 16 -20.22 46.56 4.07
N LEU A 17 -18.91 46.37 4.16
CA LEU A 17 -18.10 45.87 3.04
C LEU A 17 -18.39 44.37 2.86
N PRO A 18 -18.71 43.90 1.64
CA PRO A 18 -18.90 42.47 1.39
C PRO A 18 -17.56 41.77 1.54
N LEU A 19 -17.51 40.74 2.40
CA LEU A 19 -16.34 39.88 2.50
C LEU A 19 -16.11 39.19 1.15
N PRO A 20 -14.90 39.26 0.57
CA PRO A 20 -14.59 38.49 -0.62
C PRO A 20 -14.67 37.01 -0.24
N ALA A 21 -15.51 36.25 -0.95
CA ALA A 21 -15.49 34.80 -0.85
C ALA A 21 -14.12 34.30 -1.32
N LEU A 22 -13.32 33.78 -0.38
CA LEU A 22 -12.09 33.09 -0.73
C LEU A 22 -12.50 31.84 -1.51
N ALA A 23 -12.23 31.82 -2.81
CA ALA A 23 -12.33 30.61 -3.60
C ALA A 23 -11.31 29.60 -3.05
N ASN A 24 -11.76 28.41 -2.68
CA ASN A 24 -10.85 27.33 -2.34
C ASN A 24 -9.95 27.07 -3.55
N PRO A 25 -8.61 26.97 -3.37
CA PRO A 25 -7.73 26.64 -4.48
C PRO A 25 -8.20 25.31 -5.09
N ALA A 26 -8.26 25.26 -6.43
CA ALA A 26 -8.50 24.01 -7.13
C ALA A 26 -7.42 23.01 -6.73
N ILE A 27 -7.83 21.77 -6.44
CA ILE A 27 -6.91 20.72 -6.01
C ILE A 27 -6.00 20.37 -7.18
N ASP A 28 -4.69 20.48 -6.98
CA ASP A 28 -3.70 19.98 -7.93
C ASP A 28 -3.54 18.48 -7.74
N CYS A 29 -4.28 17.73 -8.55
CA CYS A 29 -4.26 16.27 -8.50
C CYS A 29 -2.90 15.67 -8.89
N ALA A 30 -2.09 16.35 -9.69
CA ALA A 30 -0.78 15.82 -10.08
C ALA A 30 0.18 15.90 -8.88
N ALA A 31 0.29 17.08 -8.27
CA ALA A 31 1.14 17.28 -7.09
C ALA A 31 0.68 16.42 -5.91
N LEU A 32 -0.64 16.36 -5.65
CA LEU A 32 -1.18 15.53 -4.57
C LEU A 32 -0.89 14.04 -4.78
N GLY A 33 -1.04 13.54 -6.01
CA GLY A 33 -0.77 12.14 -6.34
C GLY A 33 0.69 11.77 -6.09
N GLU A 34 1.62 12.63 -6.52
CA GLU A 34 3.05 12.42 -6.33
C GLU A 34 3.45 12.38 -4.85
N SER A 35 3.02 13.37 -4.06
CA SER A 35 3.29 13.41 -2.61
C SER A 35 2.69 12.20 -1.90
N ALA A 36 1.43 11.86 -2.20
CA ALA A 36 0.77 10.73 -1.58
C ALA A 36 1.45 9.40 -1.90
N SER A 37 1.96 9.21 -3.11
CA SER A 37 2.70 7.98 -3.47
C SER A 37 4.04 7.87 -2.77
N GLN A 38 4.68 8.99 -2.39
CA GLN A 38 5.94 8.96 -1.63
C GLN A 38 5.71 8.68 -0.13
N GLU A 39 4.57 9.11 0.40
CA GLU A 39 4.24 9.01 1.83
C GLU A 39 3.43 7.77 2.19
N ALA A 40 2.68 7.20 1.26
CA ALA A 40 1.82 6.05 1.53
C ALA A 40 2.66 4.83 1.92
N GLY A 41 2.18 4.06 2.90
CA GLY A 41 2.92 2.91 3.42
C GLY A 41 3.06 1.83 2.36
N ASP A 42 4.29 1.45 2.02
CA ASP A 42 4.59 0.45 1.00
C ASP A 42 4.28 -0.98 1.50
N TYR A 43 3.26 -1.63 0.92
CA TYR A 43 3.06 -3.07 1.04
C TYR A 43 4.09 -3.81 0.19
N ARG A 44 5.04 -4.48 0.85
CA ARG A 44 6.03 -5.35 0.21
C ARG A 44 6.07 -6.73 0.90
N PRO A 45 5.59 -7.80 0.25
CA PRO A 45 4.93 -7.82 -1.07
C PRO A 45 3.59 -7.04 -1.08
N PRO A 46 3.12 -6.55 -2.25
CA PRO A 46 1.82 -5.90 -2.38
C PRO A 46 0.69 -6.77 -1.84
N LEU A 47 -0.45 -6.19 -1.48
CA LEU A 47 -1.63 -6.95 -1.05
C LEU A 47 -2.54 -7.30 -2.23
N GLU A 48 -3.33 -8.35 -2.09
CA GLU A 48 -4.50 -8.61 -2.94
C GLU A 48 -5.74 -8.06 -2.26
N ALA A 49 -6.64 -7.49 -3.06
CA ALA A 49 -7.98 -7.14 -2.62
C ALA A 49 -9.03 -7.48 -3.67
N LYS A 50 -10.26 -7.71 -3.21
CA LYS A 50 -11.44 -7.77 -4.06
C LYS A 50 -12.30 -6.53 -3.87
N VAL A 51 -12.84 -6.01 -4.96
CA VAL A 51 -13.78 -4.90 -4.92
C VAL A 51 -15.11 -5.40 -4.33
N THR A 52 -15.67 -4.66 -3.38
CA THR A 52 -16.95 -4.98 -2.71
C THR A 52 -17.96 -3.84 -2.83
N GLY A 53 -19.14 -4.00 -2.23
CA GLY A 53 -20.24 -3.04 -2.29
C GLY A 53 -21.05 -3.13 -3.59
N THR A 54 -21.56 -2.00 -4.06
CA THR A 54 -22.40 -1.92 -5.26
C THR A 54 -21.93 -0.83 -6.21
N GLY A 55 -22.28 -0.94 -7.49
CA GLY A 55 -21.94 0.05 -8.51
C GLY A 55 -20.45 0.10 -8.84
N ARG A 56 -20.07 1.12 -9.63
CA ARG A 56 -18.69 1.32 -10.10
C ARG A 56 -17.81 1.90 -9.00
N LEU A 57 -16.60 1.38 -8.86
CA LEU A 57 -15.52 2.00 -8.10
C LEU A 57 -14.59 2.67 -9.10
N HIS A 58 -14.64 4.00 -9.15
CA HIS A 58 -13.82 4.79 -10.07
C HIS A 58 -12.40 4.95 -9.56
N PHE A 59 -11.45 4.94 -10.48
CA PHE A 59 -10.06 5.28 -10.21
C PHE A 59 -9.93 6.80 -10.09
N HIS A 60 -8.94 7.23 -9.33
CA HIS A 60 -8.57 8.63 -9.17
C HIS A 60 -7.07 8.79 -9.43
N SER A 61 -6.66 9.94 -9.99
CA SER A 61 -5.24 10.22 -10.22
C SER A 61 -4.50 10.58 -8.92
N ALA A 62 -5.24 10.89 -7.85
CA ALA A 62 -4.73 11.21 -6.51
C ALA A 62 -5.77 10.77 -5.45
N PRO A 63 -5.39 10.64 -4.17
CA PRO A 63 -6.30 10.25 -3.08
C PRO A 63 -7.26 11.39 -2.68
N ASN A 64 -8.13 11.80 -3.61
CA ASN A 64 -9.11 12.85 -3.40
C ASN A 64 -10.32 12.69 -4.34
N PRO A 65 -11.57 12.90 -3.89
CA PRO A 65 -12.75 12.74 -4.74
C PRO A 65 -12.80 13.67 -5.96
N ALA A 66 -12.12 14.83 -5.91
CA ALA A 66 -12.05 15.75 -7.04
C ALA A 66 -11.19 15.21 -8.21
N CYS A 67 -10.33 14.23 -7.94
CA CYS A 67 -9.35 13.68 -8.89
C CYS A 67 -9.86 12.44 -9.63
N VAL A 68 -11.17 12.27 -9.73
CA VAL A 68 -11.83 11.08 -10.31
C VAL A 68 -11.63 10.98 -11.83
N ASP A 69 -11.27 9.78 -12.29
CA ASP A 69 -11.40 9.37 -13.69
C ASP A 69 -12.78 8.74 -13.93
N LYS A 70 -13.63 9.45 -14.67
CA LYS A 70 -15.01 9.02 -14.95
C LYS A 70 -15.10 7.85 -15.94
N LYS A 71 -14.01 7.51 -16.64
CA LYS A 71 -13.98 6.45 -17.65
C LYS A 71 -13.35 5.17 -17.11
N LEU A 72 -12.40 5.28 -16.17
CA LEU A 72 -11.72 4.14 -15.56
C LEU A 72 -12.39 3.71 -14.25
N PHE A 73 -12.91 2.49 -14.23
CA PHE A 73 -13.53 1.91 -13.04
C PHE A 73 -13.43 0.39 -13.02
N VAL A 74 -13.61 -0.15 -11.83
CA VAL A 74 -13.80 -1.58 -11.56
C VAL A 74 -15.14 -1.81 -10.89
N ILE A 75 -15.60 -3.06 -10.86
CA ILE A 75 -16.89 -3.47 -10.31
C ILE A 75 -16.71 -4.51 -9.21
N PRO A 76 -17.73 -4.74 -8.35
CA PRO A 76 -17.66 -5.75 -7.30
C PRO A 76 -17.26 -7.12 -7.85
N GLY A 77 -16.30 -7.75 -7.18
CA GLY A 77 -15.70 -9.03 -7.59
C GLY A 77 -14.39 -8.90 -8.38
N ASP A 78 -14.07 -7.74 -8.94
CA ASP A 78 -12.78 -7.50 -9.59
C ASP A 78 -11.64 -7.60 -8.55
N GLY A 79 -10.53 -8.22 -8.95
CA GLY A 79 -9.31 -8.33 -8.15
C GLY A 79 -8.36 -7.17 -8.41
N LEU A 80 -7.73 -6.66 -7.36
CA LEU A 80 -6.77 -5.57 -7.39
C LEU A 80 -5.49 -5.95 -6.65
N THR A 81 -4.35 -5.46 -7.14
CA THR A 81 -3.10 -5.43 -6.40
C THR A 81 -3.00 -4.09 -5.68
N VAL A 82 -2.79 -4.09 -4.37
CA VAL A 82 -2.71 -2.89 -3.53
C VAL A 82 -1.27 -2.66 -3.11
N TYR A 83 -0.72 -1.50 -3.45
CA TYR A 83 0.67 -1.15 -3.18
C TYR A 83 0.83 -0.35 -1.90
N ALA A 84 -0.15 0.50 -1.59
CA ALA A 84 -0.09 1.34 -0.41
C ALA A 84 -1.47 1.80 0.03
N SER A 85 -1.55 2.19 1.31
CA SER A 85 -2.72 2.79 1.91
C SER A 85 -2.36 4.08 2.63
N THR A 86 -3.30 5.00 2.65
CA THR A 86 -3.21 6.29 3.34
C THR A 86 -4.11 6.29 4.56
N GLU A 87 -3.76 7.06 5.59
CA GLU A 87 -4.58 7.16 6.81
C GLU A 87 -6.00 7.71 6.54
N ASN A 88 -6.17 8.47 5.46
CA ASN A 88 -7.46 9.05 5.07
C ASN A 88 -8.31 8.12 4.17
N GLY A 89 -7.98 6.82 4.10
CA GLY A 89 -8.86 5.79 3.54
C GLY A 89 -8.76 5.64 2.02
N TRP A 90 -7.63 6.00 1.43
CA TRP A 90 -7.33 5.73 0.01
C TRP A 90 -6.28 4.65 -0.13
N ALA A 91 -6.50 3.78 -1.11
CA ALA A 91 -5.56 2.75 -1.50
C ALA A 91 -5.00 3.03 -2.90
N GLN A 92 -3.69 2.94 -3.07
CA GLN A 92 -3.05 2.92 -4.38
C GLN A 92 -3.06 1.49 -4.92
N VAL A 93 -3.64 1.31 -6.10
CA VAL A 93 -3.92 0.00 -6.66
C VAL A 93 -3.51 -0.11 -8.13
N MET A 94 -3.29 -1.35 -8.56
CA MET A 94 -3.22 -1.73 -9.97
C MET A 94 -4.33 -2.74 -10.27
N TYR A 95 -4.96 -2.58 -11.42
CA TYR A 95 -5.93 -3.51 -12.00
C TYR A 95 -5.41 -4.02 -13.33
N ILE A 96 -5.41 -5.33 -13.54
CA ILE A 96 -5.12 -5.95 -14.85
C ILE A 96 -6.46 -6.35 -15.47
N ALA A 97 -6.82 -5.69 -16.56
CA ALA A 97 -8.02 -6.01 -17.32
C ALA A 97 -7.91 -7.39 -17.98
N LYS A 98 -9.05 -7.93 -18.42
CA LYS A 98 -9.09 -9.23 -19.12
C LYS A 98 -8.24 -9.26 -20.40
N GLY A 99 -8.00 -8.12 -21.02
CA GLY A 99 -7.11 -7.95 -22.18
C GLY A 99 -5.62 -7.96 -21.85
N GLY A 100 -5.26 -7.96 -20.55
CA GLY A 100 -3.88 -7.87 -20.07
C GLY A 100 -3.38 -6.45 -19.87
N GLU A 101 -4.17 -5.42 -20.22
CA GLU A 101 -3.81 -4.03 -19.94
C GLU A 101 -3.87 -3.74 -18.44
N ASP A 102 -2.85 -3.10 -17.90
CA ASP A 102 -2.79 -2.67 -16.53
C ASP A 102 -3.19 -1.19 -16.36
N TYR A 103 -3.83 -0.90 -15.23
CA TYR A 103 -4.29 0.43 -14.87
C TYR A 103 -3.95 0.70 -13.41
N THR A 104 -3.28 1.82 -13.15
CA THR A 104 -2.86 2.22 -11.80
C THR A 104 -3.56 3.50 -11.37
N GLY A 105 -3.91 3.60 -10.09
CA GLY A 105 -4.45 4.82 -9.51
C GLY A 105 -4.92 4.63 -8.07
N TRP A 106 -5.71 5.57 -7.60
CA TRP A 106 -6.24 5.60 -6.24
C TRP A 106 -7.72 5.23 -6.21
N VAL A 107 -8.13 4.44 -5.21
CA VAL A 107 -9.53 4.07 -4.95
C VAL A 107 -9.86 4.22 -3.47
N GLU A 108 -11.15 4.33 -3.16
CA GLU A 108 -11.62 4.34 -1.77
C GLU A 108 -11.39 2.96 -1.13
N GLU A 109 -10.55 2.89 -0.09
CA GLU A 109 -10.14 1.64 0.54
C GLU A 109 -11.32 0.89 1.17
N GLN A 110 -12.31 1.60 1.70
CA GLN A 110 -13.53 1.00 2.26
C GLN A 110 -14.30 0.09 1.27
N ARG A 111 -14.00 0.21 -0.04
CA ARG A 111 -14.58 -0.61 -1.10
C ARG A 111 -13.75 -1.86 -1.38
N LEU A 112 -12.71 -2.13 -0.59
CA LEU A 112 -11.79 -3.24 -0.76
C LEU A 112 -11.95 -4.26 0.37
N GLN A 113 -11.98 -5.53 0.00
CA GLN A 113 -11.78 -6.64 0.92
C GLN A 113 -10.39 -7.22 0.67
N PHE A 114 -9.46 -7.00 1.60
CA PHE A 114 -8.11 -7.53 1.53
C PHE A 114 -8.11 -9.06 1.67
N ALA A 115 -7.38 -9.74 0.78
CA ALA A 115 -7.30 -11.18 0.67
C ALA A 115 -5.92 -11.76 1.06
N GLY A 116 -4.96 -10.92 1.47
CA GLY A 116 -3.60 -11.34 1.83
C GLY A 116 -2.55 -10.65 0.95
N HIS A 117 -1.33 -11.17 0.92
CA HIS A 117 -0.29 -10.63 0.04
C HIS A 117 -0.40 -11.22 -1.37
N TYR A 118 -0.18 -10.39 -2.39
CA TYR A 118 -0.09 -10.76 -3.81
C TYR A 118 0.92 -11.87 -4.01
N GLY A 119 0.46 -12.98 -4.60
CA GLY A 119 1.27 -14.17 -4.80
C GLY A 119 1.50 -15.02 -3.54
N ARG A 120 0.88 -14.68 -2.40
CA ARG A 120 0.72 -15.57 -1.25
C ARG A 120 -0.76 -15.77 -0.99
N ALA A 121 -1.22 -16.92 -1.44
CA ALA A 121 -2.12 -17.76 -0.66
C ALA A 121 -2.15 -17.43 0.84
N GLN A 122 -3.32 -17.51 1.50
CA GLN A 122 -3.40 -17.46 2.96
C GLN A 122 -2.82 -18.75 3.55
N LEU A 123 -1.50 -18.86 3.48
CA LEU A 123 -0.75 -20.01 3.95
C LEU A 123 -0.77 -20.02 5.48
N PRO A 124 -0.73 -21.21 6.10
CA PRO A 124 -0.53 -21.36 7.53
C PRO A 124 0.68 -20.53 8.02
N ALA A 125 0.57 -19.97 9.22
CA ALA A 125 1.58 -19.06 9.77
C ALA A 125 2.99 -19.70 9.82
N GLU A 126 3.07 -21.01 10.08
CA GLU A 126 4.33 -21.76 10.08
C GLU A 126 4.95 -21.91 8.68
N VAL A 127 4.13 -22.06 7.65
CA VAL A 127 4.57 -22.09 6.24
C VAL A 127 5.08 -20.71 5.87
N THR A 128 4.33 -19.64 6.19
CA THR A 128 4.74 -18.26 5.92
C THR A 128 6.06 -17.91 6.61
N THR A 129 6.20 -18.28 7.89
CA THR A 129 7.44 -18.08 8.66
C THR A 129 8.61 -18.84 8.02
N PHE A 130 8.36 -20.06 7.56
CA PHE A 130 9.38 -20.86 6.88
C PHE A 130 9.81 -20.25 5.55
N LEU A 131 8.86 -19.80 4.71
CA LEU A 131 9.16 -19.15 3.42
C LEU A 131 10.08 -17.94 3.61
N GLN A 132 9.77 -17.08 4.60
CA GLN A 132 10.61 -15.92 4.92
C GLN A 132 12.01 -16.35 5.37
N ARG A 133 12.11 -17.32 6.30
CA ARG A 133 13.38 -17.84 6.76
C ARG A 133 14.21 -18.43 5.60
N HIS A 134 13.57 -19.10 4.66
CA HIS A 134 14.23 -19.68 3.48
C HIS A 134 14.77 -18.59 2.54
N GLU A 135 13.99 -17.55 2.26
CA GLU A 135 14.42 -16.38 1.47
C GLU A 135 15.62 -15.67 2.12
N GLU A 136 15.56 -15.45 3.43
CA GLU A 136 16.68 -14.87 4.20
C GLU A 136 17.95 -15.74 4.10
N CYS A 137 17.82 -17.07 4.18
CA CYS A 137 18.96 -17.98 4.03
C CYS A 137 19.51 -18.03 2.61
N LEU A 138 18.63 -17.99 1.61
CA LEU A 138 19.01 -17.93 0.20
C LEU A 138 19.84 -16.67 -0.11
N HIS A 139 19.54 -15.55 0.55
CA HIS A 139 20.30 -14.31 0.38
C HIS A 139 21.78 -14.48 0.68
N PHE A 140 22.12 -15.27 1.71
CA PHE A 140 23.50 -15.56 2.10
C PHE A 140 24.07 -16.82 1.43
N ALA A 141 23.25 -17.58 0.69
CA ALA A 141 23.66 -18.82 0.07
C ALA A 141 24.70 -18.56 -1.03
N GLY A 142 25.88 -19.16 -0.88
CA GLY A 142 26.97 -19.05 -1.85
C GLY A 142 27.85 -17.81 -1.69
N GLU A 143 27.64 -16.98 -0.67
CA GLU A 143 28.55 -15.89 -0.36
C GLU A 143 29.89 -16.40 0.20
N GLU A 144 31.00 -15.86 -0.30
CA GLU A 144 32.33 -16.32 0.09
C GLU A 144 32.85 -15.64 1.37
N PRO A 145 33.43 -16.39 2.33
CA PRO A 145 34.11 -15.83 3.50
C PRO A 145 35.53 -15.37 3.15
N TYR A 146 35.65 -14.43 2.20
CA TYR A 146 36.93 -14.00 1.61
C TYR A 146 37.88 -13.33 2.61
N ASP A 147 37.36 -12.86 3.74
CA ASP A 147 38.15 -12.43 4.89
C ASP A 147 37.52 -12.85 6.23
N ALA A 148 38.17 -12.50 7.34
CA ALA A 148 37.74 -12.90 8.68
C ALA A 148 36.54 -12.12 9.21
N GLU A 149 36.37 -10.87 8.80
CA GLU A 149 35.21 -10.04 9.18
C GLU A 149 33.96 -10.59 8.49
N ARG A 150 34.03 -10.79 7.18
CA ARG A 150 32.95 -11.36 6.39
C ARG A 150 32.55 -12.75 6.89
N ARG A 151 33.53 -13.59 7.23
CA ARG A 151 33.26 -14.91 7.84
C ARG A 151 32.40 -14.80 9.10
N ALA A 152 32.74 -13.89 10.00
CA ALA A 152 31.99 -13.72 11.26
C ALA A 152 30.56 -13.20 11.02
N GLU A 153 30.37 -12.35 10.01
CA GLU A 153 29.04 -11.90 9.58
C GLU A 153 28.21 -13.06 9.04
N LEU A 154 28.77 -13.84 8.11
CA LEU A 154 28.11 -15.00 7.51
C LEU A 154 27.73 -16.04 8.56
N GLU A 155 28.64 -16.38 9.49
CA GLU A 155 28.36 -17.31 10.59
C GLU A 155 27.20 -16.82 11.48
N LYS A 156 27.13 -15.51 11.74
CA LYS A 156 26.04 -14.92 12.52
C LYS A 156 24.72 -14.95 11.75
N ALA A 157 24.74 -14.55 10.48
CA ALA A 157 23.56 -14.45 9.62
C ALA A 157 22.95 -15.82 9.30
N THR A 158 23.81 -16.83 9.05
CA THR A 158 23.38 -18.19 8.66
C THR A 158 23.11 -19.10 9.85
N LYS A 159 23.37 -18.67 11.09
CA LYS A 159 23.06 -19.46 12.29
C LYS A 159 21.60 -19.89 12.35
N THR A 160 20.69 -19.04 11.88
CA THR A 160 19.26 -19.33 11.78
C THR A 160 18.91 -20.24 10.61
N CYS A 161 19.84 -20.64 9.75
CA CYS A 161 19.59 -21.52 8.59
C CYS A 161 19.73 -23.01 8.92
N ILE A 162 20.26 -23.37 10.09
CA ILE A 162 20.46 -24.78 10.49
C ILE A 162 19.11 -25.50 10.63
N GLY A 163 18.98 -26.67 10.01
CA GLY A 163 17.79 -27.51 10.01
C GLY A 163 16.71 -27.09 9.01
N LEU A 164 17.02 -26.18 8.09
CA LEU A 164 16.06 -25.64 7.11
C LEU A 164 15.57 -26.74 6.16
N ASP A 165 16.47 -27.57 5.63
CA ASP A 165 16.13 -28.68 4.73
C ASP A 165 15.20 -29.70 5.38
N ARG A 166 15.44 -30.02 6.66
CA ARG A 166 14.58 -30.91 7.43
C ARG A 166 13.19 -30.30 7.60
N GLN A 167 13.11 -29.00 7.89
CA GLN A 167 11.84 -28.31 8.04
C GLN A 167 11.07 -28.26 6.71
N LEU A 168 11.75 -28.01 5.57
CA LEU A 168 11.15 -28.06 4.24
C LEU A 168 10.51 -29.43 3.96
N ALA A 169 11.25 -30.51 4.22
CA ALA A 169 10.76 -31.87 4.04
C ALA A 169 9.55 -32.16 4.95
N SER A 170 9.61 -31.76 6.22
CA SER A 170 8.49 -31.92 7.16
C SER A 170 7.24 -31.15 6.73
N LEU A 171 7.38 -29.90 6.26
CA LEU A 171 6.24 -29.11 5.79
C LEU A 171 5.62 -29.69 4.52
N ARG A 172 6.43 -30.15 3.56
CA ARG A 172 5.94 -30.83 2.35
C ARG A 172 5.15 -32.10 2.67
N GLU A 173 5.59 -32.87 3.65
CA GLU A 173 4.85 -34.06 4.09
C GLU A 173 3.56 -33.69 4.85
N GLN A 174 3.65 -32.76 5.79
CA GLN A 174 2.50 -32.35 6.61
C GLN A 174 1.36 -31.77 5.77
N TYR A 175 1.68 -30.98 4.74
CA TYR A 175 0.73 -30.29 3.88
C TYR A 175 0.53 -30.95 2.52
N LYS A 176 0.92 -32.22 2.34
CA LYS A 176 0.88 -32.92 1.05
C LYS A 176 -0.48 -32.92 0.33
N ASP A 177 -1.57 -32.77 1.09
CA ASP A 177 -2.94 -32.75 0.57
C ASP A 177 -3.52 -31.32 0.43
N ASP A 178 -2.74 -30.28 0.76
CA ASP A 178 -3.07 -28.86 0.56
C ASP A 178 -2.37 -28.32 -0.69
N ALA A 179 -3.12 -28.21 -1.78
CA ALA A 179 -2.59 -27.81 -3.08
C ALA A 179 -1.94 -26.43 -3.07
N GLU A 180 -2.46 -25.52 -2.25
CA GLU A 180 -2.00 -24.14 -2.18
C GLU A 180 -0.65 -24.04 -1.45
N VAL A 181 -0.52 -24.77 -0.33
CA VAL A 181 0.76 -24.89 0.39
C VAL A 181 1.81 -25.61 -0.44
N ILE A 182 1.44 -26.70 -1.13
CA ILE A 182 2.39 -27.46 -1.94
C ILE A 182 2.86 -26.65 -3.14
N GLN A 183 1.99 -25.86 -3.77
CA GLN A 183 2.39 -24.94 -4.83
C GLN A 183 3.42 -23.92 -4.33
N ALA A 184 3.25 -23.40 -3.10
CA ALA A 184 4.19 -22.46 -2.50
C ALA A 184 5.53 -23.10 -2.12
N LEU A 185 5.54 -24.35 -1.66
CA LEU A 185 6.76 -25.05 -1.22
C LEU A 185 7.51 -25.77 -2.35
N ALA A 186 6.84 -26.13 -3.45
CA ALA A 186 7.43 -26.88 -4.57
C ALA A 186 8.70 -26.25 -5.18
N PRO A 187 8.79 -24.93 -5.43
CA PRO A 187 9.97 -24.35 -6.07
C PRO A 187 11.18 -24.20 -5.15
N LEU A 188 11.04 -24.41 -3.84
CA LEU A 188 12.14 -24.20 -2.89
C LEU A 188 13.19 -25.30 -2.97
N GLU A 189 14.46 -24.91 -3.03
CA GLU A 189 15.61 -25.81 -3.01
C GLU A 189 16.12 -26.05 -1.58
N ASN A 190 16.91 -27.11 -1.42
CA ASN A 190 17.69 -27.35 -0.22
C ASN A 190 18.89 -26.39 -0.17
N LEU A 191 19.19 -25.84 1.00
CA LEU A 191 20.20 -24.77 1.18
C LEU A 191 21.26 -25.08 2.24
N GLU A 192 21.12 -26.16 3.02
CA GLU A 192 22.08 -26.60 4.04
C GLU A 192 23.10 -27.61 3.48
#